data_AF-A0A966L0S5-F1
#
_entry.id   AF-A0A966L0S5-F1
#
_cell.length_a   1.000
_cell.length_b   1.000
_cell.length_c   1.000
_cell.angle_alpha   90.00
_cell.angle_beta   90.00
_cell.angle_gamma   90.00
#
_symmetry.space_group_name_H-M   'P 1'
#
loop_
_entity.id
_entity.type
_entity.pdbx_description
1 polymer ?
#
loop_
_entity_poly.entity_id
_entity_poly.type
_entity_poly.pdbx_seq_one_letter_code
_entity_poly.pdbx_strand_id
1 'polypeptide(L)'
;NNKNELKEGAFYVWTKAELKSLLGPDFDLFADYFNINDYGKWEADTYVLIRNKSDEEVAKLHHITVNELDAKVNKWRKSLLEFREKRPKPRLDDKSLTSWNALTLKGYLDAYKTFNDQKFLNSALKNANFIVSKMLKSDGGLFRNYKNNKSNLDAYLEDYALVASAFIDLYQVSLDQKWLTLAKQLTDYSFIHFFDESSQMFYFTSNTSANLVAKKIETDDNVIPSSNATMALNLFKLYHYYNTTKYLEVAMQMLHNIKSQAIAYAAGASNWLTLYSNNLNNYYEIAIVGAKADEFLKA
;
A
#
# COMPACT_ATOMS: atom_id res chain seq x y z
N ASN A 1 16.04 -24.44 -13.80
CA ASN A 1 15.80 -25.85 -14.25
C ASN A 1 17.13 -26.43 -14.74
N ASN A 2 17.20 -27.70 -15.20
CA ASN A 2 18.43 -28.29 -15.79
C ASN A 2 18.93 -27.55 -17.05
N LYS A 3 18.19 -26.54 -17.53
CA LYS A 3 18.51 -25.65 -18.65
C LYS A 3 18.87 -24.22 -18.21
N ASN A 4 19.02 -23.98 -16.90
CA ASN A 4 19.29 -22.67 -16.31
C ASN A 4 18.27 -21.56 -16.61
N GLU A 5 17.05 -21.91 -17.01
CA GLU A 5 15.95 -20.96 -17.19
C GLU A 5 15.25 -20.70 -15.85
N LEU A 6 14.94 -19.42 -15.62
CA LEU A 6 14.14 -18.96 -14.49
C LEU A 6 12.67 -19.32 -14.74
N LYS A 7 12.04 -19.99 -13.77
CA LYS A 7 10.61 -20.29 -13.78
C LYS A 7 9.96 -19.59 -12.59
N GLU A 8 8.88 -18.85 -12.85
CA GLU A 8 8.11 -18.18 -11.81
C GLU A 8 7.61 -19.20 -10.77
N GLY A 9 7.66 -18.83 -9.49
CA GLY A 9 7.27 -19.72 -8.39
C GLY A 9 8.23 -20.88 -8.09
N ALA A 10 9.25 -21.15 -8.91
CA ALA A 10 10.14 -22.33 -8.77
C ALA A 10 10.85 -22.44 -7.41
N PHE A 11 11.08 -21.30 -6.76
CA PHE A 11 11.65 -21.26 -5.41
C PHE A 11 10.70 -21.91 -4.38
N TYR A 12 9.38 -21.79 -4.56
CA TYR A 12 8.37 -22.15 -3.55
C TYR A 12 7.67 -23.50 -3.76
N VAL A 13 7.89 -24.15 -4.91
CA VAL A 13 7.26 -25.43 -5.25
C VAL A 13 8.18 -26.63 -4.98
N TRP A 14 7.60 -27.81 -4.80
CA TRP A 14 8.32 -29.02 -4.41
C TRP A 14 7.93 -30.21 -5.27
N THR A 15 8.87 -31.09 -5.58
CA THR A 15 8.54 -32.41 -6.16
C THR A 15 8.39 -33.45 -5.05
N LYS A 16 7.60 -34.51 -5.30
CA LYS A 16 7.50 -35.65 -4.36
C LYS A 16 8.86 -36.30 -4.08
N ALA A 17 9.74 -36.35 -5.09
CA ALA A 17 11.08 -36.93 -4.94
C ALA A 17 11.96 -36.11 -3.96
N GLU A 18 11.98 -34.78 -4.09
CA GLU A 18 12.69 -33.91 -3.15
C GLU A 18 12.15 -34.06 -1.73
N LEU A 19 10.82 -34.03 -1.56
CA LEU A 19 10.18 -34.15 -0.25
C LEU A 19 10.49 -35.51 0.41
N LYS A 20 10.38 -36.61 -0.34
CA LYS A 20 10.75 -37.95 0.16
C LYS A 20 12.21 -38.02 0.58
N SER A 21 13.11 -37.43 -0.21
CA SER A 21 14.54 -37.40 0.12
C SER A 21 14.85 -36.56 1.37
N LEU A 22 14.12 -35.48 1.61
CA LEU A 22 14.36 -34.56 2.72
C LEU A 22 13.73 -35.03 4.04
N LEU A 23 12.54 -35.63 3.95
CA LEU A 23 11.72 -35.96 5.11
C LEU A 23 11.84 -37.43 5.52
N GLY A 24 12.20 -38.30 4.57
CA GLY A 24 12.38 -39.73 4.80
C GLY A 24 11.12 -40.35 5.40
N PRO A 25 11.19 -40.98 6.59
CA PRO A 25 10.04 -41.62 7.24
C PRO A 25 8.87 -40.69 7.55
N ASP A 26 9.14 -39.38 7.70
CA ASP A 26 8.10 -38.40 8.00
C ASP A 26 7.30 -37.99 6.76
N PHE A 27 7.66 -38.48 5.56
CA PHE A 27 7.04 -38.03 4.31
C PHE A 27 5.53 -38.23 4.27
N ASP A 28 5.00 -39.36 4.71
CA ASP A 28 3.56 -39.63 4.60
C ASP A 28 2.74 -38.71 5.53
N LEU A 29 3.21 -38.53 6.76
CA LEU A 29 2.63 -37.55 7.69
C LEU A 29 2.74 -36.11 7.16
N PHE A 30 3.88 -35.73 6.59
CA PHE A 30 4.03 -34.43 5.94
C PHE A 30 3.08 -34.28 4.74
N ALA A 31 2.90 -35.34 3.95
CA ALA A 31 2.06 -35.35 2.78
C ALA A 31 0.59 -35.11 3.14
N ASP A 32 0.11 -35.70 4.24
CA ASP A 32 -1.23 -35.47 4.76
C ASP A 32 -1.37 -34.08 5.40
N TYR A 33 -0.31 -33.56 6.04
CA TYR A 33 -0.32 -32.24 6.66
C TYR A 33 -0.34 -31.09 5.64
N PHE A 34 0.40 -31.20 4.53
CA PHE A 34 0.52 -30.16 3.49
C PHE A 34 -0.13 -30.50 2.14
N ASN A 35 -0.98 -31.53 2.10
CA ASN A 35 -1.71 -31.96 0.90
C ASN A 35 -0.79 -32.26 -0.31
N ILE A 36 0.17 -33.16 -0.16
CA ILE A 36 1.02 -33.64 -1.28
C ILE A 36 0.26 -34.69 -2.11
N ASN A 37 -0.93 -34.29 -2.57
CA ASN A 37 -1.93 -35.02 -3.34
C ASN A 37 -2.49 -34.10 -4.43
N ASP A 38 -3.57 -34.51 -5.12
CA ASP A 38 -4.13 -33.73 -6.22
C ASP A 38 -4.64 -32.34 -5.81
N TYR A 39 -4.99 -32.13 -4.54
CA TYR A 39 -5.42 -30.83 -4.02
C TYR A 39 -4.27 -29.82 -3.91
N GLY A 40 -3.08 -30.26 -3.47
CA GLY A 40 -1.89 -29.40 -3.39
C GLY A 40 -0.98 -29.48 -4.63
N LYS A 41 -1.37 -30.26 -5.65
CA LYS A 41 -0.62 -30.40 -6.90
C LYS A 41 -0.68 -29.10 -7.70
N TRP A 42 0.48 -28.62 -8.08
CA TRP A 42 0.72 -27.47 -8.95
C TRP A 42 1.34 -27.91 -10.28
N GLU A 43 1.54 -26.96 -11.19
CA GLU A 43 2.10 -27.19 -12.52
C GLU A 43 3.36 -28.06 -12.53
N ALA A 44 3.55 -28.80 -13.63
CA ALA A 44 4.75 -29.62 -13.89
C ALA A 44 5.09 -30.62 -12.77
N ASP A 45 4.06 -31.28 -12.21
CA ASP A 45 4.16 -32.28 -11.15
C ASP A 45 4.89 -31.78 -9.87
N THR A 46 4.73 -30.49 -9.60
CA THR A 46 5.18 -29.87 -8.36
C THR A 46 4.02 -29.66 -7.39
N TYR A 47 4.31 -29.30 -6.15
CA TYR A 47 3.34 -29.14 -5.08
C TYR A 47 3.59 -27.84 -4.33
N VAL A 48 2.51 -27.15 -3.96
CA VAL A 48 2.53 -26.03 -3.01
C VAL A 48 2.08 -26.57 -1.66
N LEU A 49 2.76 -26.14 -0.60
CA LEU A 49 2.46 -26.61 0.75
C LEU A 49 1.20 -25.91 1.27
N ILE A 50 0.05 -26.58 1.17
CA ILE A 50 -1.27 -26.03 1.50
C ILE A 50 -1.92 -26.90 2.58
N ARG A 51 -2.56 -26.26 3.57
CA ARG A 51 -3.27 -26.96 4.64
C ARG A 51 -4.78 -26.88 4.43
N ASN A 52 -5.48 -27.95 4.77
CA ASN A 52 -6.95 -28.02 4.82
C ASN A 52 -7.48 -28.76 6.07
N LYS A 53 -6.58 -29.18 6.96
CA LYS A 53 -6.87 -29.85 8.24
C LYS A 53 -6.19 -29.11 9.38
N SER A 54 -6.84 -29.11 10.53
CA SER A 54 -6.27 -28.65 11.81
C SER A 54 -5.14 -29.57 12.29
N ASP A 55 -4.35 -29.10 13.26
CA ASP A 55 -3.27 -29.90 13.83
C ASP A 55 -3.84 -31.12 14.58
N GLU A 56 -4.99 -30.97 15.23
CA GLU A 56 -5.71 -32.03 15.95
C GLU A 56 -6.17 -33.16 15.03
N GLU A 57 -6.71 -32.82 13.85
CA GLU A 57 -7.15 -33.81 12.86
C GLU A 57 -5.99 -34.64 12.32
N VAL A 58 -4.86 -33.99 12.00
CA VAL A 58 -3.67 -34.68 11.49
C VAL A 58 -3.01 -35.51 12.59
N ALA A 59 -2.87 -34.96 13.80
CA ALA A 59 -2.30 -35.70 14.94
C ALA A 59 -3.11 -36.97 15.24
N LYS A 60 -4.44 -36.88 15.22
CA LYS A 60 -5.34 -38.03 15.38
C LYS A 60 -5.18 -39.06 14.26
N LEU A 61 -5.09 -38.61 13.00
CA LEU A 61 -4.91 -39.48 11.83
C LEU A 61 -3.62 -40.32 11.91
N HIS A 62 -2.54 -39.73 12.43
CA HIS A 62 -1.24 -40.41 12.54
C HIS A 62 -0.95 -40.98 13.92
N HIS A 63 -1.94 -40.97 14.83
CA HIS A 63 -1.83 -41.51 16.18
C HIS A 63 -0.65 -40.91 16.98
N ILE A 64 -0.43 -39.60 16.83
CA ILE A 64 0.57 -38.83 17.59
C ILE A 64 -0.11 -37.72 18.40
N THR A 65 0.61 -37.15 19.35
CA THR A 65 0.16 -35.96 20.06
C THR A 65 0.36 -34.71 19.21
N VAL A 66 -0.41 -33.65 19.48
CA VAL A 66 -0.24 -32.35 18.82
C VAL A 66 1.17 -31.77 19.08
N ASN A 67 1.73 -31.99 20.27
CA ASN A 67 3.09 -31.55 20.60
C ASN A 67 4.16 -32.26 19.76
N GLU A 68 4.01 -33.57 19.53
CA GLU A 68 4.91 -34.31 18.63
C GLU A 68 4.77 -33.86 17.18
N LEU A 69 3.54 -33.58 16.73
CA LEU A 69 3.28 -33.02 15.41
C LEU A 69 3.97 -31.65 15.25
N ASP A 70 3.82 -30.74 16.21
CA ASP A 70 4.44 -29.41 16.17
C ASP A 70 5.97 -29.50 16.11
N ALA A 71 6.58 -30.37 16.91
CA ALA A 71 8.02 -30.62 16.87
C ALA A 71 8.48 -31.10 15.48
N LYS A 72 7.72 -31.99 14.84
CA LYS A 72 7.99 -32.46 13.48
C LYS A 72 7.80 -31.36 12.44
N VAL A 73 6.71 -30.58 12.52
CA VAL A 73 6.42 -29.45 11.62
C VAL A 73 7.55 -28.42 11.66
N ASN A 74 8.04 -28.07 12.85
CA ASN A 74 9.15 -27.14 13.01
C ASN A 74 10.44 -27.68 12.40
N LYS A 75 10.72 -28.98 12.56
CA LYS A 75 11.85 -29.65 11.90
C LYS A 75 11.72 -29.61 10.37
N TRP A 76 10.56 -29.95 9.82
CA TRP A 76 10.34 -29.94 8.36
C TRP A 76 10.50 -28.54 7.78
N ARG A 77 9.90 -27.52 8.42
CA ARG A 77 10.04 -26.11 8.00
C ARG A 77 11.50 -25.69 7.93
N LYS A 78 12.30 -26.06 8.93
CA LYS A 78 13.75 -25.79 8.95
C LYS A 78 14.48 -26.51 7.81
N SER A 79 14.28 -27.81 7.65
CA SER A 79 14.94 -28.59 6.59
C SER A 79 14.57 -28.12 5.17
N LEU A 80 13.29 -27.79 4.95
CA LEU A 80 12.82 -27.24 3.68
C LEU A 80 13.40 -25.85 3.42
N LEU A 81 13.50 -24.99 4.44
CA LEU A 81 14.13 -23.68 4.30
C LEU A 81 15.61 -23.84 3.92
N GLU A 82 16.36 -24.68 4.63
CA GLU A 82 17.79 -24.94 4.36
C GLU A 82 18.03 -25.51 2.94
N PHE A 83 17.14 -26.38 2.47
CA PHE A 83 17.19 -26.88 1.09
C PHE A 83 16.86 -25.79 0.07
N ARG A 84 15.78 -25.03 0.32
CA ARG A 84 15.29 -24.00 -0.59
C ARG A 84 16.27 -22.82 -0.72
N GLU A 85 17.01 -22.47 0.32
CA GLU A 85 18.06 -21.44 0.28
C GLU A 85 19.20 -21.77 -0.69
N LYS A 86 19.36 -23.05 -1.09
CA LYS A 86 20.32 -23.48 -2.12
C LYS A 86 19.80 -23.29 -3.55
N ARG A 87 18.52 -22.97 -3.72
CA ARG A 87 17.91 -22.70 -5.03
C ARG A 87 18.20 -21.25 -5.47
N PRO A 88 18.26 -20.98 -6.78
CA PRO A 88 18.27 -19.61 -7.27
C PRO A 88 17.07 -18.83 -6.70
N LYS A 89 17.35 -17.72 -6.02
CA LYS A 89 16.31 -16.87 -5.42
C LYS A 89 15.48 -16.17 -6.51
N PRO A 90 14.18 -15.94 -6.28
CA PRO A 90 13.40 -15.10 -7.17
C PRO A 90 14.04 -13.71 -7.23
N ARG A 91 13.96 -13.05 -8.40
CA ARG A 91 14.38 -11.66 -8.51
C ARG A 91 13.46 -10.83 -7.62
N LEU A 92 14.06 -9.99 -6.78
CA LEU A 92 13.33 -9.01 -6.01
C LEU A 92 13.13 -7.78 -6.89
N ASP A 93 11.90 -7.27 -6.95
CA ASP A 93 11.68 -5.91 -7.42
C ASP A 93 11.95 -4.97 -6.24
N ASP A 94 13.18 -4.49 -6.16
CA ASP A 94 13.69 -3.58 -5.14
C ASP A 94 13.40 -2.10 -5.45
N LYS A 95 12.55 -1.82 -6.45
CA LYS A 95 12.13 -0.44 -6.75
C LYS A 95 11.26 0.10 -5.62
N SER A 96 11.58 1.32 -5.19
CA SER A 96 10.70 2.09 -4.29
C SER A 96 9.69 2.86 -5.13
N LEU A 97 8.40 2.66 -4.87
CA LEU A 97 7.32 3.42 -5.52
C LEU A 97 6.89 4.60 -4.65
N THR A 98 6.63 5.75 -5.26
CA THR A 98 6.27 6.99 -4.57
C THR A 98 4.96 6.84 -3.81
N SER A 99 3.90 6.32 -4.45
CA SER A 99 2.64 6.01 -3.79
C SER A 99 2.77 5.05 -2.61
N TRP A 100 3.60 4.01 -2.72
CA TRP A 100 3.81 3.04 -1.63
C TRP A 100 4.61 3.63 -0.46
N ASN A 101 5.55 4.53 -0.75
CA ASN A 101 6.23 5.30 0.30
C ASN A 101 5.23 6.21 1.01
N ALA A 102 4.35 6.89 0.29
CA ALA A 102 3.31 7.72 0.89
C ALA A 102 2.33 6.90 1.78
N LEU A 103 1.91 5.71 1.35
CA LEU A 103 1.09 4.81 2.18
C LEU A 103 1.84 4.35 3.42
N THR A 104 3.12 4.02 3.28
CA THR A 104 3.99 3.65 4.41
C THR A 104 4.15 4.80 5.39
N LEU A 105 4.32 6.03 4.88
CA LEU A 105 4.37 7.26 5.67
C LEU A 105 3.09 7.43 6.50
N LYS A 106 1.90 7.30 5.89
CA LYS A 106 0.62 7.35 6.60
C LYS A 106 0.53 6.28 7.69
N GLY A 107 0.92 5.04 7.40
CA GLY A 107 0.95 3.97 8.41
C GLY A 107 1.82 4.29 9.62
N TYR A 108 3.00 4.91 9.41
CA TYR A 108 3.82 5.38 10.53
C TYR A 108 3.17 6.54 11.30
N LEU A 109 2.46 7.44 10.63
CA LEU A 109 1.74 8.53 11.28
C LEU A 109 0.57 8.01 12.12
N ASP A 110 -0.19 7.04 11.62
CA ASP A 110 -1.29 6.43 12.36
C ASP A 110 -0.76 5.65 13.58
N ALA A 111 0.34 4.93 13.43
CA ALA A 111 1.02 4.27 14.55
C ALA A 111 1.52 5.30 15.58
N TYR A 112 2.08 6.43 15.14
CA TYR A 112 2.50 7.50 16.05
C TYR A 112 1.32 8.09 16.81
N LYS A 113 0.22 8.45 16.13
CA LYS A 113 -1.01 8.97 16.76
C LYS A 113 -1.60 7.99 17.78
N THR A 114 -1.51 6.68 17.50
CA THR A 114 -2.10 5.65 18.36
C THR A 114 -1.22 5.32 19.57
N PHE A 115 0.09 5.15 19.36
CA PHE A 115 1.00 4.62 20.38
C PHE A 115 1.86 5.69 21.04
N ASN A 116 1.92 6.90 20.47
CA ASN A 116 2.79 8.00 20.87
C ASN A 116 4.28 7.60 21.01
N ASP A 117 4.74 6.63 20.22
CA ASP A 117 6.15 6.23 20.16
C ASP A 117 6.88 7.03 19.08
N GLN A 118 7.84 7.86 19.52
CA GLN A 118 8.65 8.72 18.67
C GLN A 118 9.39 7.97 17.55
N LYS A 119 9.64 6.66 17.67
CA LYS A 119 10.24 5.85 16.59
C LYS A 119 9.40 5.84 15.32
N PHE A 120 8.07 5.87 15.47
CA PHE A 120 7.15 5.94 14.33
C PHE A 120 7.24 7.30 13.64
N LEU A 121 7.19 8.40 14.39
CA LEU A 121 7.36 9.74 13.83
C LEU A 121 8.74 9.93 13.19
N ASN A 122 9.81 9.41 13.79
CA ASN A 122 11.16 9.47 13.20
C ASN A 122 11.23 8.70 11.87
N SER A 123 10.56 7.54 11.79
CA SER A 123 10.46 6.75 10.55
C SER A 123 9.64 7.48 9.48
N ALA A 124 8.52 8.10 9.87
CA ALA A 124 7.71 8.96 9.01
C ALA A 124 8.54 10.12 8.44
N LEU A 125 9.23 10.89 9.29
CA LEU A 125 10.08 12.00 8.86
C LEU A 125 11.21 11.55 7.93
N LYS A 126 11.84 10.42 8.21
CA LYS A 126 12.86 9.85 7.32
C LYS A 126 12.28 9.51 5.94
N ASN A 127 11.10 8.91 5.90
CA ASN A 127 10.42 8.56 4.66
C ASN A 127 9.98 9.81 3.86
N ALA A 128 9.39 10.80 4.53
CA ALA A 128 8.97 12.05 3.91
C ALA A 128 10.16 12.81 3.31
N ASN A 129 11.29 12.89 4.03
CA ASN A 129 12.52 13.48 3.50
C ASN A 129 13.13 12.67 2.36
N PHE A 130 12.96 11.34 2.32
CA PHE A 130 13.35 10.52 1.18
C PHE A 130 12.52 10.87 -0.06
N ILE A 131 11.19 11.00 0.06
CA ILE A 131 10.31 11.43 -1.04
C ILE A 131 10.78 12.79 -1.56
N VAL A 132 10.98 13.78 -0.68
CA VAL A 132 11.42 15.13 -1.09
C VAL A 132 12.81 15.12 -1.74
N SER A 133 13.76 14.34 -1.23
CA SER A 133 15.15 14.38 -1.72
C SER A 133 15.40 13.52 -2.96
N LYS A 134 14.60 12.48 -3.20
CA LYS A 134 14.84 11.49 -4.26
C LYS A 134 13.73 11.42 -5.30
N MET A 135 12.50 11.78 -4.95
CA MET A 135 11.33 11.57 -5.81
C MET A 135 10.67 12.88 -6.26
N LEU A 136 10.85 13.98 -5.53
CA LEU A 136 10.42 15.30 -5.96
C LEU A 136 11.38 15.87 -7.01
N LYS A 137 10.82 16.36 -8.12
CA LYS A 137 11.54 17.03 -9.19
C LYS A 137 11.74 18.51 -8.86
N SER A 138 12.72 19.13 -9.52
CA SER A 138 12.98 20.57 -9.37
C SER A 138 11.85 21.46 -9.88
N ASP A 139 11.01 20.97 -10.78
CA ASP A 139 9.85 21.68 -11.34
C ASP A 139 8.56 21.52 -10.49
N GLY A 140 8.65 20.83 -9.36
CA GLY A 140 7.50 20.53 -8.49
C GLY A 140 6.74 19.24 -8.83
N GLY A 141 7.11 18.54 -9.91
CA GLY A 141 6.55 17.23 -10.23
C GLY A 141 7.12 16.10 -9.37
N LEU A 142 6.55 14.89 -9.50
CA LEU A 142 7.05 13.69 -8.85
C LEU A 142 7.57 12.68 -9.89
N PHE A 143 8.55 11.88 -9.48
CA PHE A 143 8.85 10.62 -10.10
C PHE A 143 8.02 9.51 -9.45
N ARG A 144 7.66 8.48 -10.21
CA ARG A 144 6.93 7.29 -9.71
C ARG A 144 7.82 6.30 -8.98
N ASN A 145 9.08 6.19 -9.40
CA ASN A 145 9.98 5.14 -8.93
C ASN A 145 11.34 5.69 -8.51
N TYR A 146 12.00 4.94 -7.62
CA TYR A 146 13.40 5.08 -7.30
C TYR A 146 14.07 3.71 -7.27
N LYS A 147 15.14 3.55 -8.05
CA LYS A 147 15.95 2.32 -8.08
C LYS A 147 17.38 2.66 -8.48
N ASN A 148 18.37 1.99 -7.87
CA ASN A 148 19.79 2.19 -8.17
C ASN A 148 20.23 3.66 -8.13
N ASN A 149 19.78 4.40 -7.11
CA ASN A 149 20.04 5.84 -6.93
C ASN A 149 19.52 6.74 -8.05
N LYS A 150 18.52 6.29 -8.81
CA LYS A 150 17.91 7.04 -9.90
C LYS A 150 16.39 7.02 -9.81
N SER A 151 15.78 8.16 -10.12
CA SER A 151 14.35 8.32 -10.38
C SER A 151 14.19 8.78 -11.81
N ASN A 152 13.31 8.14 -12.58
CA ASN A 152 13.24 8.38 -14.02
C ASN A 152 11.88 8.20 -14.68
N LEU A 153 10.88 7.67 -13.97
CA LEU A 153 9.53 7.52 -14.48
C LEU A 153 8.65 8.65 -13.96
N ASP A 154 7.88 9.29 -14.83
CA ASP A 154 6.90 10.29 -14.42
C ASP A 154 5.83 9.68 -13.51
N ALA A 155 5.46 10.42 -12.46
CA ALA A 155 4.41 10.06 -11.53
C ALA A 155 3.01 10.11 -12.17
N TYR A 156 2.12 9.26 -11.65
CA TYR A 156 0.69 9.31 -11.93
C TYR A 156 -0.04 10.07 -10.82
N LEU A 157 -1.30 10.44 -11.06
CA LEU A 157 -2.12 11.15 -10.07
C LEU A 157 -2.13 10.47 -8.69
N GLU A 158 -2.12 9.12 -8.66
CA GLU A 158 -2.00 8.32 -7.44
C GLU A 158 -0.82 8.75 -6.55
N ASP A 159 0.35 8.97 -7.15
CA ASP A 159 1.55 9.37 -6.43
C ASP A 159 1.37 10.77 -5.81
N TYR A 160 0.82 11.72 -6.57
CA TYR A 160 0.55 13.08 -6.07
C TYR A 160 -0.51 13.08 -4.97
N ALA A 161 -1.64 12.40 -5.19
CA ALA A 161 -2.75 12.35 -4.24
C ALA A 161 -2.30 11.72 -2.91
N LEU A 162 -1.59 10.59 -2.95
CA LEU A 162 -1.15 9.92 -1.73
C LEU A 162 -0.04 10.68 -1.00
N VAL A 163 0.94 11.27 -1.71
CA VAL A 163 1.99 12.08 -1.08
C VAL A 163 1.40 13.34 -0.44
N ALA A 164 0.51 14.06 -1.15
CA ALA A 164 -0.15 15.23 -0.58
C ALA A 164 -0.97 14.85 0.67
N SER A 165 -1.70 13.74 0.63
CA SER A 165 -2.45 13.23 1.78
C SER A 165 -1.52 12.93 2.98
N ALA A 166 -0.41 12.26 2.73
CA ALA A 166 0.56 11.90 3.76
C ALA A 166 1.27 13.13 4.35
N PHE A 167 1.53 14.16 3.54
CA PHE A 167 2.15 15.41 4.00
C PHE A 167 1.18 16.30 4.79
N ILE A 168 -0.11 16.31 4.45
CA ILE A 168 -1.14 16.94 5.30
C ILE A 168 -1.15 16.27 6.68
N ASP A 169 -1.17 14.94 6.72
CA ASP A 169 -1.20 14.21 8.00
C ASP A 169 0.12 14.36 8.79
N LEU A 170 1.26 14.46 8.10
CA LEU A 170 2.56 14.73 8.75
C LEU A 170 2.60 16.13 9.35
N TYR A 171 2.04 17.13 8.67
CA TYR A 171 1.88 18.47 9.23
C TYR A 171 1.04 18.42 10.52
N GLN A 172 -0.07 17.67 10.54
CA GLN A 172 -0.94 17.60 11.72
C GLN A 172 -0.23 17.10 12.99
N VAL A 173 0.78 16.22 12.86
CA VAL A 173 1.51 15.69 14.02
C VAL A 173 2.82 16.40 14.32
N SER A 174 3.43 17.04 13.31
CA SER A 174 4.74 17.70 13.45
C SER A 174 4.65 19.21 13.59
N LEU A 175 3.55 19.81 13.11
CA LEU A 175 3.31 21.24 12.93
C LEU A 175 4.35 21.95 12.06
N ASP A 176 5.20 21.21 11.35
CA ASP A 176 6.15 21.78 10.41
C ASP A 176 5.43 22.16 9.10
N GLN A 177 5.21 23.47 8.93
CA GLN A 177 4.49 24.06 7.80
C GLN A 177 5.07 23.69 6.43
N LYS A 178 6.34 23.26 6.37
CA LYS A 178 6.94 22.76 5.13
C LYS A 178 6.11 21.65 4.51
N TRP A 179 5.59 20.71 5.31
CA TRP A 179 4.84 19.56 4.80
C TRP A 179 3.51 19.97 4.22
N LEU A 180 2.77 20.86 4.89
CA LEU A 180 1.51 21.39 4.38
C LEU A 180 1.72 22.19 3.08
N THR A 181 2.78 22.98 3.02
CA THR A 181 3.14 23.76 1.82
C THR A 181 3.45 22.84 0.64
N LEU A 182 4.23 21.77 0.86
CA LEU A 182 4.51 20.76 -0.17
C LEU A 182 3.24 20.03 -0.61
N ALA A 183 2.34 19.68 0.30
CA ALA A 183 1.06 19.07 -0.05
C ALA A 183 0.22 19.97 -0.96
N LYS A 184 0.17 21.26 -0.66
CA LYS A 184 -0.50 22.26 -1.50
C LYS A 184 0.15 22.35 -2.89
N GLN A 185 1.49 22.44 -2.96
CA GLN A 185 2.22 22.50 -4.22
C GLN A 185 1.94 21.28 -5.12
N LEU A 186 1.92 20.07 -4.55
CA LEU A 186 1.59 18.85 -5.28
C LEU A 186 0.14 18.81 -5.76
N THR A 187 -0.78 19.37 -4.96
CA THR A 187 -2.20 19.52 -5.33
C THR A 187 -2.37 20.52 -6.47
N ASP A 188 -1.69 21.67 -6.40
CA ASP A 188 -1.70 22.68 -7.47
C ASP A 188 -1.08 22.14 -8.77
N TYR A 189 0.05 21.42 -8.66
CA TYR A 189 0.64 20.70 -9.80
C TYR A 189 -0.38 19.73 -10.42
N SER A 190 -1.13 19.03 -9.59
CA SER A 190 -2.16 18.09 -10.05
C SER A 190 -3.28 18.78 -10.84
N PHE A 191 -3.68 19.99 -10.44
CA PHE A 191 -4.64 20.79 -11.22
C PHE A 191 -4.12 21.15 -12.60
N ILE A 192 -2.85 21.54 -12.72
CA ILE A 192 -2.28 21.96 -13.99
C ILE A 192 -2.13 20.77 -14.96
N HIS A 193 -1.78 19.60 -14.43
CA HIS A 193 -1.33 18.48 -15.26
C HIS A 193 -2.33 17.34 -15.41
N PHE A 194 -3.31 17.21 -14.52
CA PHE A 194 -4.20 16.04 -14.48
C PHE A 194 -5.69 16.40 -14.50
N PHE A 195 -6.07 17.62 -14.07
CA PHE A 195 -7.48 18.01 -13.98
C PHE A 195 -8.11 18.20 -15.36
N ASP A 196 -9.34 17.72 -15.50
CA ASP A 196 -10.15 17.81 -16.69
C ASP A 196 -11.39 18.66 -16.42
N GLU A 197 -11.44 19.85 -17.00
CA GLU A 197 -12.54 20.81 -16.80
C GLU A 197 -13.89 20.27 -17.31
N SER A 198 -13.90 19.30 -18.24
CA SER A 198 -15.15 18.76 -18.79
C SER A 198 -15.84 17.78 -17.85
N SER A 199 -15.08 16.88 -17.23
CA SER A 199 -15.58 15.89 -16.28
C SER A 199 -15.55 16.39 -14.83
N GLN A 200 -14.82 17.47 -14.55
CA GLN A 200 -14.55 17.95 -13.19
C GLN A 200 -13.88 16.87 -12.33
N MET A 201 -13.00 16.08 -12.95
CA MET A 201 -12.25 14.97 -12.35
C MET A 201 -10.78 15.06 -12.79
N PHE A 202 -9.92 14.25 -12.18
CA PHE A 202 -8.51 14.17 -12.56
C PHE A 202 -8.23 12.87 -13.32
N TYR A 203 -7.56 12.99 -14.47
CA TYR A 203 -7.00 11.84 -15.17
C TYR A 203 -5.88 11.20 -14.37
N PHE A 204 -5.69 9.91 -14.56
CA PHE A 204 -4.61 9.15 -13.94
C PHE A 204 -3.22 9.55 -14.48
N THR A 205 -3.14 9.87 -15.77
CA THR A 205 -1.90 10.25 -16.46
C THR A 205 -1.83 11.74 -16.75
N SER A 206 -0.62 12.31 -16.67
CA SER A 206 -0.37 13.73 -16.94
C SER A 206 -0.68 14.10 -18.40
N ASN A 207 -1.07 15.36 -18.62
CA ASN A 207 -1.21 15.97 -19.94
C ASN A 207 0.13 16.14 -20.69
N THR A 208 1.27 15.97 -20.02
CA THR A 208 2.61 15.99 -20.61
C THR A 208 3.13 14.59 -20.98
N SER A 209 2.45 13.52 -20.55
CA SER A 209 2.83 12.16 -20.90
C SER A 209 2.53 11.87 -22.37
N ALA A 210 3.28 10.93 -22.98
CA ALA A 210 3.01 10.48 -24.34
C ALA A 210 1.54 10.06 -24.47
N ASN A 211 0.87 10.51 -25.53
CA ASN A 211 -0.57 10.30 -25.74
C ASN A 211 -0.89 8.80 -25.71
N LEU A 212 -1.54 8.37 -24.63
CA LEU A 212 -2.20 7.06 -24.57
C LEU A 212 -3.49 7.12 -25.38
N VAL A 213 -3.88 5.98 -25.95
CA VAL A 213 -5.12 5.85 -26.76
C VAL A 213 -6.37 6.17 -25.93
N ALA A 214 -6.34 5.92 -24.61
CA ALA A 214 -7.40 6.29 -23.68
C ALA A 214 -6.81 6.83 -22.38
N LYS A 215 -7.35 7.96 -21.91
CA LYS A 215 -7.05 8.50 -20.58
C LYS A 215 -8.02 7.89 -19.56
N LYS A 216 -7.48 7.35 -18.46
CA LYS A 216 -8.26 6.72 -17.40
C LYS A 216 -8.55 7.73 -16.30
N ILE A 217 -9.75 7.70 -15.72
CA ILE A 217 -10.10 8.35 -14.45
C ILE A 217 -10.34 7.21 -13.45
N GLU A 218 -9.63 7.22 -12.33
CA GLU A 218 -9.79 6.19 -11.29
C GLU A 218 -10.63 6.74 -10.14
N THR A 219 -11.82 6.16 -9.95
CA THR A 219 -12.78 6.53 -8.91
C THR A 219 -12.95 5.46 -7.84
N ASP A 220 -12.79 4.18 -8.19
CA ASP A 220 -13.06 3.08 -7.27
C ASP A 220 -11.89 2.82 -6.32
N ASP A 221 -12.17 2.79 -5.02
CA ASP A 221 -11.26 2.27 -4.02
C ASP A 221 -11.14 0.75 -4.21
N ASN A 222 -9.91 0.26 -4.27
CA ASN A 222 -9.63 -1.16 -4.46
C ASN A 222 -8.66 -1.63 -3.37
N VAL A 223 -7.59 -2.36 -3.73
CA VAL A 223 -6.51 -2.72 -2.79
C VAL A 223 -5.93 -1.48 -2.08
N ILE A 224 -5.96 -0.32 -2.73
CA ILE A 224 -5.60 0.98 -2.18
C ILE A 224 -6.67 2.04 -2.54
N PRO A 225 -6.72 3.19 -1.83
CA PRO A 225 -7.60 4.30 -2.17
C PRO A 225 -7.44 4.78 -3.62
N SER A 226 -8.54 5.18 -4.25
CA SER A 226 -8.50 5.74 -5.59
C SER A 226 -7.80 7.11 -5.59
N SER A 227 -7.15 7.40 -6.71
CA SER A 227 -6.42 8.67 -6.87
C SER A 227 -7.37 9.88 -6.82
N ASN A 228 -8.58 9.79 -7.38
CA ASN A 228 -9.57 10.86 -7.29
C ASN A 228 -10.20 10.99 -5.90
N ALA A 229 -10.53 9.88 -5.21
CA ALA A 229 -11.11 9.96 -3.87
C ALA A 229 -10.12 10.59 -2.88
N THR A 230 -8.86 10.17 -2.97
CA THR A 230 -7.77 10.73 -2.16
C THR A 230 -7.56 12.21 -2.48
N MET A 231 -7.53 12.58 -3.77
CA MET A 231 -7.37 13.98 -4.17
C MET A 231 -8.54 14.85 -3.69
N ALA A 232 -9.79 14.37 -3.80
CA ALA A 232 -10.96 15.10 -3.32
C ALA A 232 -10.91 15.36 -1.80
N LEU A 233 -10.46 14.37 -1.01
CA LEU A 233 -10.19 14.55 0.42
C LEU A 233 -9.08 15.56 0.68
N ASN A 234 -8.00 15.55 -0.11
CA ASN A 234 -6.93 16.54 0.01
C ASN A 234 -7.42 17.95 -0.28
N LEU A 235 -8.20 18.14 -1.35
CA LEU A 235 -8.82 19.41 -1.70
C LEU A 235 -9.69 19.95 -0.58
N PHE A 236 -10.55 19.09 -0.03
CA PHE A 236 -11.40 19.44 1.11
C PHE A 236 -10.57 19.87 2.33
N LYS A 237 -9.55 19.08 2.72
CA LYS A 237 -8.66 19.43 3.85
C LYS A 237 -7.88 20.73 3.58
N LEU A 238 -7.34 20.91 2.37
CA LEU A 238 -6.54 22.09 2.03
C LEU A 238 -7.40 23.35 1.89
N TYR A 239 -8.68 23.24 1.52
CA TYR A 239 -9.62 24.35 1.60
C TYR A 239 -9.70 24.89 3.03
N HIS A 240 -9.84 24.01 4.02
CA HIS A 240 -9.88 24.40 5.43
C HIS A 240 -8.60 25.09 5.91
N TYR A 241 -7.42 24.68 5.42
CA TYR A 241 -6.17 25.35 5.78
C TYR A 241 -5.90 26.67 5.04
N TYR A 242 -6.31 26.80 3.77
CA TYR A 242 -5.90 27.92 2.90
C TYR A 242 -7.05 28.80 2.40
N ASN A 243 -8.30 28.43 2.68
CA ASN A 243 -9.52 29.06 2.17
C ASN A 243 -9.55 29.21 0.64
N THR A 244 -8.99 28.24 -0.09
CA THR A 244 -8.99 28.23 -1.56
C THR A 244 -10.33 27.71 -2.08
N THR A 245 -11.29 28.58 -2.38
CA THR A 245 -12.68 28.20 -2.75
C THR A 245 -12.75 27.17 -3.88
N LYS A 246 -11.89 27.29 -4.90
CA LYS A 246 -11.81 26.34 -6.02
C LYS A 246 -11.58 24.89 -5.55
N TYR A 247 -10.84 24.68 -4.46
CA TYR A 247 -10.63 23.33 -3.93
C TYR A 247 -11.92 22.73 -3.39
N LEU A 248 -12.71 23.51 -2.63
CA LEU A 248 -13.98 23.03 -2.09
C LEU A 248 -14.98 22.77 -3.22
N GLU A 249 -15.12 23.71 -4.16
CA GLU A 249 -16.01 23.57 -5.31
C GLU A 249 -15.74 22.29 -6.09
N VAL A 250 -14.46 22.04 -6.43
CA VAL A 250 -14.05 20.85 -7.15
C VAL A 250 -14.27 19.59 -6.30
N ALA A 251 -13.89 19.58 -5.03
CA ALA A 251 -14.10 18.43 -4.15
C ALA A 251 -15.59 18.03 -4.06
N MET A 252 -16.48 19.03 -3.95
CA MET A 252 -17.93 18.80 -3.90
C MET A 252 -18.49 18.34 -5.24
N GLN A 253 -18.00 18.88 -6.35
CA GLN A 253 -18.41 18.43 -7.69
C GLN A 253 -17.95 16.99 -7.95
N MET A 254 -16.71 16.63 -7.59
CA MET A 254 -16.21 15.26 -7.67
C MET A 254 -17.08 14.30 -6.85
N LEU A 255 -17.42 14.69 -5.61
CA LEU A 255 -18.31 13.92 -4.73
C LEU A 255 -19.71 13.75 -5.34
N HIS A 256 -20.25 14.80 -5.97
CA HIS A 256 -21.54 14.76 -6.66
C HIS A 256 -21.53 13.74 -7.82
N ASN A 257 -20.47 13.75 -8.64
CA ASN A 257 -20.32 12.87 -9.79
C ASN A 257 -20.35 11.37 -9.41
N ILE A 258 -19.79 11.02 -8.26
CA ILE A 258 -19.66 9.62 -7.81
C ILE A 258 -20.76 9.18 -6.83
N LYS A 259 -21.63 10.10 -6.38
CA LYS A 259 -22.59 9.86 -5.28
C LYS A 259 -23.43 8.60 -5.49
N SER A 260 -24.02 8.45 -6.68
CA SER A 260 -24.88 7.30 -7.00
C SER A 260 -24.11 5.98 -6.99
N GLN A 261 -22.88 5.97 -7.51
CA GLN A 261 -22.01 4.80 -7.53
C GLN A 261 -21.53 4.42 -6.12
N ALA A 262 -21.13 5.41 -5.31
CA ALA A 262 -20.67 5.18 -3.95
C ALA A 262 -21.78 4.60 -3.04
N ILE A 263 -23.03 5.01 -3.23
CA ILE A 263 -24.18 4.44 -2.51
C ILE A 263 -24.47 3.02 -2.99
N ALA A 264 -24.40 2.77 -4.31
CA ALA A 264 -24.66 1.45 -4.87
C ALA A 264 -23.61 0.40 -4.48
N TYR A 265 -22.34 0.81 -4.31
CA TYR A 265 -21.24 -0.08 -3.92
C TYR A 265 -20.30 0.59 -2.90
N ALA A 266 -20.78 0.72 -1.67
CA ALA A 266 -20.05 1.37 -0.57
C ALA A 266 -18.65 0.77 -0.30
N ALA A 267 -18.50 -0.56 -0.46
CA ALA A 267 -17.24 -1.25 -0.22
C ALA A 267 -16.09 -0.75 -1.11
N GLY A 268 -16.40 -0.31 -2.35
CA GLY A 268 -15.43 0.28 -3.27
C GLY A 268 -15.35 1.81 -3.22
N ALA A 269 -15.92 2.45 -2.20
CA ALA A 269 -16.04 3.90 -2.14
C ALA A 269 -15.79 4.46 -0.72
N SER A 270 -15.00 3.78 0.10
CA SER A 270 -14.79 4.15 1.52
C SER A 270 -14.23 5.57 1.70
N ASN A 271 -13.29 6.01 0.85
CA ASN A 271 -12.71 7.36 0.89
C ASN A 271 -13.71 8.42 0.43
N TRP A 272 -14.52 8.10 -0.58
CA TRP A 272 -15.63 8.97 -0.99
C TRP A 272 -16.67 9.13 0.11
N LEU A 273 -17.01 8.04 0.80
CA LEU A 273 -17.94 8.07 1.93
C LEU A 273 -17.36 8.83 3.13
N THR A 274 -16.03 8.83 3.30
CA THR A 274 -15.36 9.69 4.28
C THR A 274 -15.55 11.17 3.94
N LEU A 275 -15.34 11.55 2.67
CA LEU A 275 -15.61 12.91 2.22
C LEU A 275 -17.08 13.28 2.36
N TYR A 276 -17.98 12.36 2.00
CA TYR A 276 -19.43 12.54 2.16
C TYR A 276 -19.81 12.78 3.63
N SER A 277 -19.25 12.00 4.56
CA SER A 277 -19.47 12.14 6.00
C SER A 277 -18.97 13.49 6.55
N ASN A 278 -17.79 13.93 6.10
CA ASN A 278 -17.25 15.24 6.46
C ASN A 278 -18.10 16.41 5.93
N ASN A 279 -18.76 16.25 4.79
CA ASN A 279 -19.63 17.26 4.21
C ASN A 279 -21.05 17.28 4.80
N LEU A 280 -21.56 16.12 5.25
CA LEU A 280 -22.91 16.04 5.82
C LEU A 280 -23.01 16.64 7.22
N ASN A 281 -21.94 16.55 8.00
CA ASN A 281 -21.90 17.02 9.37
C ASN A 281 -21.15 18.34 9.46
N ASN A 282 -21.27 19.02 10.59
CA ASN A 282 -20.39 20.15 10.89
C ASN A 282 -18.93 19.67 10.88
N TYR A 283 -18.11 20.30 10.05
CA TYR A 283 -16.66 20.11 10.07
C TYR A 283 -16.05 21.07 11.08
N TYR A 284 -15.50 20.53 12.17
CA TYR A 284 -14.99 21.32 13.28
C TYR A 284 -13.49 21.57 13.14
N GLU A 285 -13.10 22.84 13.23
CA GLU A 285 -11.72 23.29 13.29
C GLU A 285 -11.43 23.78 14.71
N ILE A 286 -10.35 23.29 15.31
CA ILE A 286 -9.94 23.69 16.66
C ILE A 286 -8.68 24.54 16.54
N ALA A 287 -8.80 25.82 16.91
CA ALA A 287 -7.66 26.73 17.01
C ALA A 287 -7.23 26.86 18.48
N ILE A 288 -6.00 26.46 18.78
CA ILE A 288 -5.39 26.63 20.10
C ILE A 288 -4.47 27.86 20.05
N VAL A 289 -4.76 28.86 20.89
CA VAL A 289 -4.02 30.13 20.92
C VAL A 289 -3.47 30.41 22.32
N GLY A 290 -2.30 31.05 22.38
CA GLY A 290 -1.64 31.46 23.63
C GLY A 290 -0.23 30.91 23.76
N ALA A 291 0.49 31.36 24.80
CA ALA A 291 1.92 31.07 24.99
C ALA A 291 2.27 29.58 25.18
N LYS A 292 1.26 28.73 25.44
CA LYS A 292 1.41 27.29 25.65
C LYS A 292 0.68 26.44 24.61
N ALA A 293 0.28 27.03 23.47
CA ALA A 293 -0.50 26.30 22.46
C ALA A 293 0.17 24.99 22.03
N ASP A 294 1.50 24.99 21.88
CA ASP A 294 2.29 23.82 21.48
C ASP A 294 2.21 22.65 22.48
N GLU A 295 1.93 22.92 23.76
CA GLU A 295 1.75 21.89 24.80
C GLU A 295 0.43 21.13 24.63
N PHE A 296 -0.58 21.76 24.03
CA PHE A 296 -1.93 21.18 23.85
C PHE A 296 -2.21 20.71 22.41
N LEU A 297 -1.37 21.09 21.45
CA LEU A 297 -1.51 20.66 20.04
C LEU A 297 -1.05 19.22 19.79
N LYS A 298 -0.23 18.64 20.68
CA LYS A 298 0.26 17.25 20.58
C LYS A 298 -0.67 16.31 21.36
N ALA A 299 -1.78 15.92 20.75
CA ALA A 299 -2.66 14.85 21.23
C ALA A 299 -2.57 13.63 20.31
#